data_AF-A0A973BE79-F1
#
_entry.id   AF-A0A973BE79-F1
#
_cell.length_a   1.000
_cell.length_b   1.000
_cell.length_c   1.000
_cell.angle_alpha   90.00
_cell.angle_beta   90.00
_cell.angle_gamma   90.00
#
_symmetry.space_group_name_H-M   'P 1'
#
loop_
_entity.id
_entity.type
_entity.pdbx_description
1 polymer ?
#
loop_
_entity_poly.entity_id
_entity_poly.type
_entity_poly.pdbx_seq_one_letter_code
_entity_poly.pdbx_strand_id
1 'polypeptide(L)'
;MTKNLIIISIFSLLIFSCKQAETKEEVPVEEIEETIMSEEPKIQMVFPESIDKLFEAHGGLDRWNALGHLSFRLNKSRSNESYQLNLQTGKSLVQGSDFIIGDDGEYVWLKEYGKPFKSDVRFYSKFHAYFMMMPFVLADENTVFTRAAAVKYQGTLYPGYRVSFREHHENIPVDEYYIHFNPKTYRMEWLGYTMPKKPGSNENKVLMVRYRDLKVVDGVLLPNSLTWHRYRDGVIGSKTNAVRFSDIELSNDPLATELFEMPEGVKAY
;
A
#
# COMPACT_ATOMS: atom_id res chain seq x y z
N MET A 1 16.19 -88.30 0.46
CA MET A 1 14.74 -88.20 0.19
C MET A 1 14.53 -88.28 -1.33
N THR A 2 14.04 -89.44 -1.78
CA THR A 2 12.94 -89.65 -2.75
C THR A 2 12.64 -88.63 -3.87
N LYS A 3 12.69 -89.18 -5.11
CA LYS A 3 11.66 -89.30 -6.17
C LYS A 3 11.24 -88.08 -7.04
N ASN A 4 11.46 -88.25 -8.35
CA ASN A 4 10.54 -88.23 -9.52
C ASN A 4 9.45 -87.14 -9.59
N LEU A 5 9.38 -86.32 -10.65
CA LEU A 5 8.88 -86.55 -12.04
C LEU A 5 7.34 -86.67 -12.15
N ILE A 6 6.75 -85.97 -13.15
CA ILE A 6 5.45 -86.11 -13.90
C ILE A 6 4.89 -84.68 -14.13
N ILE A 7 4.96 -84.00 -15.29
CA ILE A 7 4.39 -84.14 -16.65
C ILE A 7 2.85 -84.29 -16.70
N ILE A 8 2.18 -83.37 -17.45
CA ILE A 8 0.94 -83.47 -18.28
C ILE A 8 0.38 -82.02 -18.38
N SER A 9 0.55 -81.26 -19.47
CA SER A 9 -0.07 -81.30 -20.81
C SER A 9 -1.60 -81.13 -20.83
N ILE A 10 -2.10 -80.07 -21.51
CA ILE A 10 -3.39 -79.90 -22.26
C ILE A 10 -3.60 -78.37 -22.43
N PHE A 11 -3.38 -77.76 -23.60
CA PHE A 11 -4.09 -77.74 -24.90
C PHE A 11 -5.15 -76.61 -25.02
N SER A 12 -4.82 -75.63 -25.88
CA SER A 12 -5.71 -74.79 -26.73
C SER A 12 -6.67 -73.79 -26.02
N LEU A 13 -6.89 -72.55 -26.49
CA LEU A 13 -7.10 -72.06 -27.86
C LEU A 13 -6.66 -70.60 -28.05
N LEU A 14 -6.26 -70.33 -29.29
CA LEU A 14 -5.99 -69.04 -29.95
C LEU A 14 -7.22 -68.12 -30.02
N ILE A 15 -6.98 -66.79 -29.91
CA ILE A 15 -7.48 -65.75 -30.83
C ILE A 15 -6.72 -64.44 -30.55
N PHE A 16 -5.74 -64.08 -31.38
CA PHE A 16 -5.83 -63.09 -32.47
C PHE A 16 -6.20 -61.66 -32.03
N SER A 17 -5.18 -60.80 -31.96
CA SER A 17 -5.24 -59.49 -32.64
C SER A 17 -3.83 -58.98 -32.92
N CYS A 18 -3.49 -58.92 -34.20
CA CYS A 18 -2.29 -58.32 -34.77
C CYS A 18 -2.59 -56.88 -35.19
N LYS A 19 -1.67 -55.95 -34.90
CA LYS A 19 -1.08 -54.95 -35.81
C LYS A 19 -0.43 -53.86 -34.95
N GLN A 20 0.75 -53.31 -35.23
CA GLN A 20 1.88 -53.61 -36.10
C GLN A 20 2.93 -52.59 -35.64
N ALA A 21 4.15 -53.05 -35.37
CA ALA A 21 5.27 -52.20 -35.00
C ALA A 21 5.99 -51.71 -36.26
N GLU A 22 6.47 -50.47 -36.25
CA GLU A 22 7.68 -50.09 -36.98
C GLU A 22 8.34 -48.88 -36.29
N THR A 23 9.67 -48.96 -36.17
CA THR A 23 10.54 -48.03 -35.45
C THR A 23 11.46 -47.33 -36.45
N LYS A 24 11.63 -46.01 -36.25
CA LYS A 24 12.73 -45.11 -36.63
C LYS A 24 12.90 -44.69 -38.11
N GLU A 25 12.63 -43.40 -38.33
CA GLU A 25 13.54 -42.46 -39.00
C GLU A 25 13.64 -41.18 -38.16
N GLU A 26 14.86 -40.71 -37.89
CA GLU A 26 15.18 -39.43 -37.24
C GLU A 26 15.35 -38.34 -38.32
N VAL A 27 14.59 -37.24 -38.21
CA VAL A 27 14.73 -36.00 -39.01
C VAL A 27 14.41 -34.82 -38.07
N PRO A 28 15.11 -33.66 -38.16
CA PRO A 28 15.36 -32.73 -37.06
C PRO A 28 14.11 -32.01 -36.56
N VAL A 29 14.00 -31.85 -35.24
CA VAL A 29 13.05 -30.95 -34.59
C VAL A 29 13.58 -29.53 -34.71
N GLU A 30 12.87 -28.69 -35.47
CA GLU A 30 13.02 -27.23 -35.39
C GLU A 30 12.77 -26.78 -33.94
N GLU A 31 13.75 -26.08 -33.39
CA GLU A 31 13.70 -25.42 -32.10
C GLU A 31 12.68 -24.27 -32.18
N ILE A 32 11.44 -24.56 -31.77
CA ILE A 32 10.45 -23.54 -31.49
C ILE A 32 10.79 -23.02 -30.09
N GLU A 33 11.41 -21.86 -30.06
CA GLU A 33 11.70 -21.10 -28.84
C GLU A 33 10.36 -20.67 -28.20
N GLU A 34 9.78 -21.55 -27.39
CA GLU A 34 8.66 -21.21 -26.49
C GLU A 34 9.20 -20.23 -25.46
N THR A 35 9.07 -18.94 -25.78
CA THR A 35 9.21 -17.85 -24.81
C THR A 35 8.04 -17.97 -23.83
N ILE A 36 8.20 -18.79 -22.80
CA ILE A 36 7.33 -18.81 -21.62
C ILE A 36 7.67 -17.54 -20.84
N MET A 37 7.08 -16.44 -21.27
CA MET A 37 7.01 -15.22 -20.48
C MET A 37 5.99 -15.50 -19.37
N SER A 38 6.50 -15.86 -18.19
CA SER A 38 5.71 -16.03 -16.98
C SER A 38 5.16 -14.67 -16.55
N GLU A 39 4.06 -14.24 -17.13
CA GLU A 39 3.23 -13.21 -16.52
C GLU A 39 2.51 -13.87 -15.34
N GLU A 40 2.96 -13.54 -14.12
CA GLU A 40 2.18 -13.83 -12.93
C GLU A 40 0.78 -13.23 -13.10
N PRO A 41 -0.30 -13.94 -12.71
CA PRO A 41 -1.63 -13.39 -12.81
C PRO A 41 -1.74 -12.18 -11.89
N LYS A 42 -1.78 -10.97 -12.47
CA LYS A 42 -2.14 -9.75 -11.73
C LYS A 42 -3.51 -9.98 -11.10
N ILE A 43 -3.55 -10.16 -9.79
CA ILE A 43 -4.80 -10.17 -9.02
C ILE A 43 -5.44 -8.80 -9.28
N GLN A 44 -6.53 -8.78 -10.04
CA GLN A 44 -7.26 -7.55 -10.30
C GLN A 44 -8.04 -7.20 -9.04
N MET A 45 -7.55 -6.20 -8.30
CA MET A 45 -8.29 -5.63 -7.17
C MET A 45 -9.63 -5.09 -7.69
N VAL A 46 -10.73 -5.61 -7.15
CA VAL A 46 -12.09 -5.16 -7.53
C VAL A 46 -12.55 -4.13 -6.51
N PHE A 47 -12.48 -2.86 -6.88
CA PHE A 47 -13.00 -1.77 -6.06
C PHE A 47 -14.45 -1.44 -6.44
N PRO A 48 -15.21 -0.76 -5.56
CA PRO A 48 -16.45 -0.12 -5.98
C PRO A 48 -16.17 0.91 -7.08
N GLU A 49 -17.05 1.03 -8.08
CA GLU A 49 -16.87 1.93 -9.24
C GLU A 49 -16.50 3.38 -8.86
N SER A 50 -17.08 3.92 -7.77
CA SER A 50 -16.74 5.27 -7.32
C SER A 50 -15.36 5.40 -6.69
N ILE A 51 -14.77 4.32 -6.20
CA ILE A 51 -13.38 4.26 -5.74
C ILE A 51 -12.42 4.21 -6.93
N ASP A 52 -12.74 3.46 -7.99
CA ASP A 52 -11.95 3.50 -9.24
C ASP A 52 -11.90 4.91 -9.81
N LYS A 53 -13.07 5.56 -9.95
CA LYS A 53 -13.16 6.96 -10.39
C LYS A 53 -12.41 7.92 -9.47
N LEU A 54 -12.34 7.59 -8.18
CA LEU A 54 -11.57 8.36 -7.22
C LEU A 54 -10.08 8.24 -7.53
N PHE A 55 -9.52 7.04 -7.72
CA PHE A 55 -8.11 6.88 -8.10
C PHE A 55 -7.77 7.60 -9.42
N GLU A 56 -8.62 7.44 -10.43
CA GLU A 56 -8.46 8.13 -11.72
C GLU A 56 -8.46 9.66 -11.57
N ALA A 57 -9.33 10.21 -10.71
CA ALA A 57 -9.37 11.64 -10.44
C ALA A 57 -8.10 12.19 -9.76
N HIS A 58 -7.21 11.31 -9.25
CA HIS A 58 -5.92 11.68 -8.64
C HIS A 58 -4.70 11.31 -9.49
N GLY A 59 -4.88 10.76 -10.69
CA GLY A 59 -3.78 10.43 -11.60
C GLY A 59 -3.69 8.95 -11.98
N GLY A 60 -4.55 8.09 -11.42
CA GLY A 60 -4.66 6.67 -11.76
C GLY A 60 -3.64 5.77 -11.05
N LEU A 61 -4.00 4.50 -10.85
CA LEU A 61 -3.17 3.52 -10.14
C LEU A 61 -1.94 3.10 -10.95
N ASP A 62 -2.06 2.96 -12.27
CA ASP A 62 -0.93 2.56 -13.11
C ASP A 62 0.24 3.55 -13.01
N ARG A 63 -0.08 4.85 -13.05
CA ARG A 63 0.93 5.90 -12.85
C ARG A 63 1.51 5.83 -11.44
N TRP A 64 0.66 5.72 -10.42
CA TRP A 64 1.15 5.65 -9.03
C TRP A 64 2.10 4.47 -8.80
N ASN A 65 1.74 3.29 -9.32
CA ASN A 65 2.50 2.07 -9.14
C ASN A 65 3.82 2.05 -9.93
N ALA A 66 3.95 2.90 -10.96
CA ALA A 66 5.19 3.06 -11.71
C ALA A 66 6.23 3.94 -10.99
N LEU A 67 5.83 4.67 -9.94
CA LEU A 67 6.72 5.57 -9.21
C LEU A 67 7.65 4.79 -8.28
N GLY A 68 8.92 5.18 -8.28
CA GLY A 68 9.96 4.65 -7.41
C GLY A 68 9.98 5.33 -6.05
N HIS A 69 9.88 6.66 -6.01
CA HIS A 69 9.96 7.40 -4.75
C HIS A 69 9.07 8.64 -4.66
N LEU A 70 8.85 9.07 -3.41
CA LEU A 70 8.23 10.33 -3.02
C LEU A 70 9.16 11.05 -2.03
N SER A 71 9.43 12.33 -2.27
CA SER A 71 10.09 13.20 -1.30
C SER A 71 9.32 14.50 -1.10
N PHE A 72 9.39 15.07 0.10
CA PHE A 72 8.79 16.36 0.42
C PHE A 72 9.33 16.95 1.72
N ARG A 73 9.02 18.22 1.99
CA ARG A 73 9.30 18.88 3.27
C ARG A 73 8.03 19.37 3.94
N LEU A 74 8.05 19.38 5.27
CA LEU A 74 7.03 20.03 6.09
C LEU A 74 7.45 21.46 6.41
N ASN A 75 6.78 22.41 5.77
CA ASN A 75 7.01 23.83 6.01
C ASN A 75 6.52 24.25 7.39
N LYS A 76 7.38 24.95 8.14
CA LYS A 76 7.04 25.52 9.45
C LYS A 76 6.62 24.46 10.49
N SER A 77 7.06 23.20 10.35
CA SER A 77 7.06 22.26 11.48
C SER A 77 8.11 22.73 12.50
N ARG A 78 8.07 22.21 13.74
CA ARG A 78 9.07 22.52 14.77
C ARG A 78 10.52 22.21 14.35
N SER A 79 10.71 21.48 13.24
CA SER A 79 11.96 20.83 12.87
C SER A 79 12.33 20.94 11.38
N ASN A 80 11.54 21.64 10.55
CA ASN A 80 11.72 21.73 9.08
C ASN A 80 11.98 20.36 8.43
N GLU A 81 11.14 19.39 8.80
CA GLU A 81 11.37 17.98 8.46
C GLU A 81 11.34 17.73 6.96
N SER A 82 12.27 16.89 6.50
CA SER A 82 12.24 16.28 5.17
C SER A 82 11.84 14.82 5.27
N TYR A 83 11.03 14.38 4.33
CA TYR A 83 10.56 13.01 4.15
C TYR A 83 11.06 12.48 2.82
N GLN A 84 11.58 11.26 2.83
CA GLN A 84 11.97 10.49 1.66
C GLN A 84 11.42 9.08 1.83
N LEU A 85 10.81 8.54 0.78
CA LEU A 85 10.14 7.24 0.82
C LEU A 85 10.31 6.53 -0.53
N ASN A 86 10.78 5.29 -0.50
CA ASN A 86 10.61 4.38 -1.63
C ASN A 86 9.20 3.81 -1.63
N LEU A 87 8.45 4.06 -2.71
CA LEU A 87 7.02 3.75 -2.79
C LEU A 87 6.75 2.25 -2.91
N GLN A 88 7.63 1.51 -3.58
CA GLN A 88 7.49 0.07 -3.78
C GLN A 88 7.90 -0.74 -2.55
N THR A 89 8.97 -0.34 -1.87
CA THR A 89 9.50 -1.08 -0.71
C THR A 89 8.97 -0.56 0.62
N GLY A 90 8.36 0.63 0.64
CA GLY A 90 7.90 1.30 1.85
C GLY A 90 9.04 1.80 2.76
N LYS A 91 10.31 1.71 2.35
CA LYS A 91 11.47 2.20 3.15
C LYS A 91 11.44 3.72 3.23
N SER A 92 11.66 4.28 4.42
CA SER A 92 11.49 5.71 4.66
C SER A 92 12.62 6.34 5.47
N LEU A 93 12.82 7.64 5.27
CA LEU A 93 13.74 8.46 6.06
C LEU A 93 13.07 9.80 6.38
N VAL A 94 12.97 10.11 7.67
CA VAL A 94 12.46 11.37 8.20
C VAL A 94 13.58 12.07 8.93
N GLN A 95 13.98 13.23 8.44
CA GLN A 95 15.04 14.01 9.04
C GLN A 95 14.48 15.31 9.59
N GLY A 96 14.56 15.47 10.91
CA GLY A 96 14.30 16.71 11.63
C GLY A 96 15.59 17.46 11.97
N SER A 97 15.46 18.53 12.75
CA SER A 97 16.61 19.31 13.22
C SER A 97 17.43 18.59 14.30
N ASP A 98 16.77 17.75 15.10
CA ASP A 98 17.32 17.09 16.28
C ASP A 98 17.09 15.56 16.27
N PHE A 99 16.65 15.00 15.15
CA PHE A 99 16.49 13.55 15.00
C PHE A 99 16.56 13.11 13.53
N ILE A 100 16.83 11.82 13.33
CA ILE A 100 16.59 11.08 12.09
C ILE A 100 15.86 9.80 12.46
N ILE A 101 14.75 9.53 11.79
CA ILE A 101 14.03 8.24 11.86
C ILE A 101 14.17 7.59 10.50
N GLY A 102 14.68 6.36 10.45
CA GLY A 102 14.67 5.56 9.24
C GLY A 102 13.88 4.27 9.40
N ASP A 103 13.44 3.73 8.28
CA ASP A 103 12.80 2.43 8.15
C ASP A 103 13.49 1.71 6.99
N ASP A 104 14.30 0.70 7.31
CA ASP A 104 15.09 -0.05 6.34
C ASP A 104 14.31 -1.23 5.72
N GLY A 105 13.05 -1.42 6.11
CA GLY A 105 12.17 -2.52 5.72
C GLY A 105 12.14 -3.69 6.70
N GLU A 106 13.12 -3.79 7.62
CA GLU A 106 13.17 -4.80 8.68
C GLU A 106 12.93 -4.15 10.05
N TYR A 107 13.62 -3.03 10.32
CA TYR A 107 13.54 -2.27 11.54
C TYR A 107 13.24 -0.80 11.27
N VAL A 108 12.52 -0.19 12.22
CA VAL A 108 12.47 1.27 12.31
C VAL A 108 13.54 1.68 13.32
N TRP A 109 14.37 2.66 12.97
CA TRP A 109 15.47 3.10 13.81
C TRP A 109 15.41 4.61 14.06
N LEU A 110 15.96 5.05 15.19
CA LEU A 110 15.98 6.45 15.59
C LEU A 110 17.38 6.86 16.03
N LYS A 111 17.88 7.93 15.42
CA LYS A 111 19.07 8.66 15.84
C LYS A 111 18.66 10.04 16.36
N GLU A 112 18.93 10.31 17.63
CA GLU A 112 18.60 11.58 18.29
C GLU A 112 19.84 12.46 18.45
N TYR A 113 19.63 13.77 18.38
CA TYR A 113 20.65 14.79 18.64
C TYR A 113 20.18 15.67 19.80
N GLY A 114 20.45 15.22 21.03
CA GLY A 114 20.21 15.98 22.25
C GLY A 114 18.89 15.62 22.93
N LYS A 115 17.77 16.21 22.52
CA LYS A 115 16.49 16.00 23.22
C LYS A 115 15.85 14.67 22.83
N PRO A 116 15.29 13.91 23.80
CA PRO A 116 14.54 12.70 23.49
C PRO A 116 13.32 13.00 22.61
N PHE A 117 13.17 12.20 21.57
CA PHE A 117 12.02 12.09 20.70
C PHE A 117 10.85 11.54 21.52
N LYS A 118 9.69 12.19 21.41
CA LYS A 118 8.56 11.97 22.33
C LYS A 118 7.41 11.19 21.73
N SER A 119 7.44 10.96 20.43
CA SER A 119 6.40 10.25 19.69
C SER A 119 6.82 8.79 19.49
N ASP A 120 5.84 7.93 19.23
CA ASP A 120 6.11 6.57 18.80
C ASP A 120 6.87 6.58 17.46
N VAL A 121 8.03 5.92 17.43
CA VAL A 121 8.97 6.00 16.31
C VAL A 121 8.43 5.28 15.08
N ARG A 122 7.85 4.09 15.27
CA ARG A 122 7.25 3.29 14.19
C ARG A 122 6.07 4.02 13.55
N PHE A 123 5.23 4.64 14.37
CA PHE A 123 4.13 5.47 13.91
C PHE A 123 4.62 6.71 13.15
N TYR A 124 5.62 7.42 13.69
CA TYR A 124 6.02 8.71 13.14
C TYR A 124 6.77 8.61 11.81
N SER A 125 7.49 7.50 11.57
CA SER A 125 8.32 7.28 10.38
C SER A 125 7.57 7.45 9.05
N LYS A 126 6.25 7.24 9.04
CA LYS A 126 5.41 7.36 7.84
C LYS A 126 4.17 8.23 8.02
N PHE A 127 3.87 8.73 9.23
CA PHE A 127 2.62 9.43 9.53
C PHE A 127 2.22 10.51 8.51
N HIS A 128 3.10 11.46 8.20
CA HIS A 128 2.80 12.52 7.22
C HIS A 128 2.80 12.01 5.78
N ALA A 129 3.63 11.02 5.47
CA ALA A 129 3.66 10.39 4.15
C ALA A 129 2.34 9.70 3.82
N TYR A 130 1.70 9.02 4.78
CA TYR A 130 0.36 8.44 4.58
C TYR A 130 -0.66 9.47 4.10
N PHE A 131 -0.68 10.68 4.65
CA PHE A 131 -1.60 11.72 4.17
C PHE A 131 -1.21 12.28 2.80
N MET A 132 0.08 12.31 2.47
CA MET A 132 0.56 12.71 1.14
C MET A 132 0.15 11.72 0.05
N MET A 133 0.22 10.42 0.37
CA MET A 133 -0.03 9.33 -0.57
C MET A 133 -1.52 8.95 -0.70
N MET A 134 -2.42 9.57 0.06
CA MET A 134 -3.85 9.36 -0.12
C MET A 134 -4.29 9.86 -1.51
N PRO A 135 -5.14 9.12 -2.23
CA PRO A 135 -5.87 7.93 -1.78
C PRO A 135 -5.13 6.59 -2.03
N PHE A 136 -4.01 6.59 -2.73
CA PHE A 136 -3.38 5.40 -3.29
C PHE A 136 -2.95 4.35 -2.26
N VAL A 137 -2.62 4.75 -1.03
CA VAL A 137 -2.35 3.82 0.08
C VAL A 137 -3.53 2.91 0.46
N LEU A 138 -4.73 3.21 -0.05
CA LEU A 138 -5.92 2.38 0.14
C LEU A 138 -6.15 1.39 -1.01
N ALA A 139 -5.32 1.42 -2.06
CA ALA A 139 -5.34 0.46 -3.16
C ALA A 139 -4.54 -0.78 -2.80
N ASP A 140 -4.95 -1.47 -1.74
CA ASP A 140 -4.32 -2.67 -1.22
C ASP A 140 -5.33 -3.82 -1.20
N GLU A 141 -4.87 -5.04 -1.47
CA GLU A 141 -5.72 -6.24 -1.56
C GLU A 141 -6.45 -6.58 -0.26
N ASN A 142 -5.89 -6.17 0.88
CA ASN A 142 -6.49 -6.36 2.19
C ASN A 142 -7.47 -5.23 2.55
N THR A 143 -7.62 -4.23 1.68
CA THR A 143 -8.53 -3.11 1.93
C THR A 143 -9.99 -3.50 1.67
N VAL A 144 -10.85 -3.21 2.64
CA VAL A 144 -12.30 -3.43 2.56
C VAL A 144 -13.02 -2.09 2.61
N PHE A 145 -13.79 -1.81 1.56
CA PHE A 145 -14.62 -0.61 1.45
C PHE A 145 -16.07 -0.92 1.81
N THR A 146 -16.60 -0.30 2.87
CA THR A 146 -18.03 -0.33 3.21
C THR A 146 -18.60 1.09 3.15
N ARG A 147 -19.89 1.24 2.79
CA ARG A 147 -20.50 2.57 2.69
C ARG A 147 -20.47 3.28 4.05
N ALA A 148 -20.02 4.53 4.06
CA ALA A 148 -20.14 5.41 5.21
C ALA A 148 -21.28 6.42 5.00
N ALA A 149 -21.81 6.94 6.12
CA ALA A 149 -22.72 8.08 6.07
C ALA A 149 -22.01 9.28 5.40
N ALA A 150 -22.72 9.97 4.50
CA ALA A 150 -22.16 11.13 3.83
C ALA A 150 -21.95 12.29 4.82
N VAL A 151 -20.88 13.06 4.62
CA VAL A 151 -20.61 14.27 5.43
C VAL A 151 -21.09 15.51 4.69
N LYS A 152 -21.67 16.47 5.42
CA LYS A 152 -22.12 17.74 4.84
C LYS A 152 -21.17 18.86 5.25
N TYR A 153 -20.68 19.63 4.26
CA TYR A 153 -19.85 20.80 4.51
C TYR A 153 -20.15 21.91 3.50
N GLN A 154 -20.45 23.11 4.01
CA GLN A 154 -20.75 24.30 3.19
C GLN A 154 -21.78 24.04 2.07
N GLY A 155 -22.86 23.33 2.41
CA GLY A 155 -23.94 23.02 1.46
C GLY A 155 -23.69 21.84 0.51
N THR A 156 -22.47 21.31 0.45
CA THR A 156 -22.14 20.12 -0.35
C THR A 156 -22.22 18.87 0.51
N LEU A 157 -22.80 17.80 -0.04
CA LEU A 157 -22.84 16.47 0.55
C LEU A 157 -21.77 15.58 -0.09
N TYR A 158 -20.90 15.00 0.72
CA TYR A 158 -19.77 14.19 0.29
C TYR A 158 -20.04 12.72 0.63
N PRO A 159 -20.42 11.88 -0.34
CA PRO A 159 -20.51 10.45 -0.13
C PRO A 159 -19.13 9.89 0.23
N GLY A 160 -19.12 8.74 0.90
CA GLY A 160 -17.86 8.13 1.30
C GLY A 160 -17.94 6.67 1.67
N TYR A 161 -16.79 6.15 2.03
CA TYR A 161 -16.60 4.78 2.47
C TYR A 161 -15.85 4.77 3.80
N ARG A 162 -16.27 3.87 4.69
CA ARG A 162 -15.43 3.38 5.77
C ARG A 162 -14.48 2.37 5.14
N VAL A 163 -13.21 2.49 5.49
CA VAL A 163 -12.13 1.67 4.97
C VAL A 163 -11.47 0.98 6.16
N SER A 164 -11.44 -0.34 6.10
CA SER A 164 -10.82 -1.21 7.09
C SER A 164 -9.94 -2.25 6.38
N PHE A 165 -9.07 -2.93 7.13
CA PHE A 165 -8.16 -3.92 6.58
C PHE A 165 -8.55 -5.32 7.07
N ARG A 166 -8.47 -6.33 6.19
CA ARG A 166 -8.81 -7.73 6.51
C ARG A 166 -7.91 -8.29 7.59
N GLU A 167 -6.62 -7.95 7.50
CA GLU A 167 -5.60 -8.28 8.48
C GLU A 167 -5.07 -6.97 9.06
N HIS A 168 -4.98 -6.90 10.39
CA HIS A 168 -4.31 -5.77 11.03
C HIS A 168 -2.81 -5.99 10.94
N HIS A 169 -2.13 -5.17 10.15
CA HIS A 169 -0.68 -5.08 10.21
C HIS A 169 -0.27 -4.21 11.39
N GLU A 170 0.70 -4.66 12.19
CA GLU A 170 1.25 -3.92 13.35
C GLU A 170 1.75 -2.51 12.96
N ASN A 171 2.03 -2.29 11.68
CA ASN A 171 2.52 -1.04 11.11
C ASN A 171 1.41 -0.09 10.58
N ILE A 172 0.12 -0.46 10.64
CA ILE A 172 -0.97 0.46 10.25
C ILE A 172 -1.36 1.31 11.48
N PRO A 173 -1.15 2.63 11.44
CA PRO A 173 -1.25 3.50 12.61
C PRO A 173 -2.68 3.79 13.10
N VAL A 174 -3.70 3.37 12.35
CA VAL A 174 -5.10 3.71 12.60
C VAL A 174 -6.03 2.53 12.35
N ASP A 175 -7.07 2.41 13.15
CA ASP A 175 -8.01 1.29 13.07
C ASP A 175 -8.90 1.39 11.81
N GLU A 176 -9.25 2.62 11.41
CA GLU A 176 -10.23 2.89 10.37
C GLU A 176 -9.97 4.24 9.68
N TYR A 177 -10.18 4.25 8.36
CA TYR A 177 -10.28 5.48 7.58
C TYR A 177 -11.72 5.69 7.10
N TYR A 178 -12.08 6.95 6.87
CA TYR A 178 -13.35 7.37 6.28
C TYR A 178 -13.05 8.30 5.12
N ILE A 179 -13.04 7.76 3.90
CA ILE A 179 -12.76 8.55 2.71
C ILE A 179 -14.05 9.16 2.18
N HIS A 180 -14.11 10.49 2.01
CA HIS A 180 -15.23 11.15 1.35
C HIS A 180 -14.74 12.01 0.18
N PHE A 181 -15.52 11.95 -0.91
CA PHE A 181 -15.16 12.52 -2.19
C PHE A 181 -16.27 13.42 -2.73
N ASN A 182 -15.88 14.31 -3.63
CA ASN A 182 -16.81 15.16 -4.35
C ASN A 182 -17.64 14.31 -5.33
N PRO A 183 -18.97 14.31 -5.27
CA PRO A 183 -19.80 13.43 -6.11
C PRO A 183 -19.75 13.78 -7.60
N LYS A 184 -19.24 14.96 -7.97
CA LYS A 184 -19.13 15.39 -9.37
C LYS A 184 -17.75 15.11 -9.96
N THR A 185 -16.70 15.35 -9.18
CA THR A 185 -15.31 15.25 -9.67
C THR A 185 -14.60 13.98 -9.21
N TYR A 186 -15.19 13.22 -8.30
CA TYR A 186 -14.60 12.06 -7.61
C TYR A 186 -13.28 12.34 -6.87
N ARG A 187 -12.85 13.60 -6.79
CA ARG A 187 -11.69 13.99 -5.97
C ARG A 187 -11.99 13.74 -4.51
N MET A 188 -11.02 13.17 -3.81
CA MET A 188 -11.05 12.99 -2.38
C MET A 188 -10.91 14.38 -1.77
N GLU A 189 -11.85 14.76 -0.92
CA GLU A 189 -11.80 16.07 -0.28
C GLU A 189 -11.81 16.01 1.23
N TRP A 190 -12.13 14.85 1.80
CA TRP A 190 -12.13 14.63 3.24
C TRP A 190 -11.61 13.23 3.58
N LEU A 191 -10.81 13.19 4.65
CA LEU A 191 -10.39 11.96 5.30
C LEU A 191 -10.75 12.01 6.77
N GLY A 192 -11.60 11.10 7.23
CA GLY A 192 -11.72 10.76 8.64
C GLY A 192 -10.72 9.69 9.01
N TYR A 193 -10.13 9.78 10.19
CA TYR A 193 -9.31 8.71 10.76
C TYR A 193 -9.40 8.72 12.28
N THR A 194 -9.21 7.55 12.89
CA THR A 194 -9.11 7.40 14.34
C THR A 194 -7.64 7.40 14.75
N MET A 195 -7.33 7.97 15.92
CA MET A 195 -6.05 7.74 16.57
C MET A 195 -6.19 6.57 17.54
N PRO A 196 -5.11 5.80 17.80
CA PRO A 196 -5.13 4.78 18.84
C PRO A 196 -5.68 5.31 20.16
N LYS A 197 -6.50 4.51 20.84
CA LYS A 197 -7.11 4.91 22.11
C LYS A 197 -6.03 5.23 23.13
N LYS A 198 -6.17 6.38 23.79
CA LYS A 198 -5.40 6.64 25.02
C LYS A 198 -5.89 5.71 26.13
N PRO A 199 -5.00 5.20 27.00
CA PRO A 199 -5.41 4.45 28.19
C PRO A 199 -6.46 5.24 28.99
N GLY A 200 -7.61 4.62 29.27
CA GLY A 200 -8.73 5.24 30.01
C GLY A 200 -9.74 6.04 29.18
N SER A 201 -9.62 6.08 27.85
CA SER A 201 -10.63 6.69 26.96
C SER A 201 -11.68 5.68 26.50
N ASN A 202 -12.96 6.01 26.66
CA ASN A 202 -14.08 5.16 26.22
C ASN A 202 -14.51 5.43 24.76
N GLU A 203 -14.07 6.53 24.16
CA GLU A 203 -14.51 6.95 22.81
C GLU A 203 -13.35 6.95 21.80
N ASN A 204 -13.62 6.45 20.59
CA ASN A 204 -12.77 6.63 19.42
C ASN A 204 -13.02 8.03 18.85
N LYS A 205 -12.02 8.91 18.97
CA LYS A 205 -12.11 10.26 18.42
C LYS A 205 -11.73 10.25 16.94
N VAL A 206 -12.70 10.50 16.08
CA VAL A 206 -12.46 10.72 14.65
C VAL A 206 -11.95 12.15 14.43
N LEU A 207 -10.85 12.27 13.69
CA LEU A 207 -10.31 13.54 13.20
C LEU A 207 -10.59 13.63 11.70
N MET A 208 -11.01 14.81 11.24
CA MET A 208 -11.28 15.05 9.82
C MET A 208 -10.19 15.93 9.22
N VAL A 209 -9.62 15.50 8.09
CA VAL A 209 -8.62 16.22 7.31
C VAL A 209 -9.24 16.65 5.99
N ARG A 210 -9.07 17.92 5.64
CA ARG A 210 -9.53 18.49 4.37
C ARG A 210 -8.41 18.43 3.33
N TYR A 211 -8.73 17.84 2.18
CA TYR A 211 -7.93 17.83 0.96
C TYR A 211 -8.53 18.84 -0.02
N ARG A 212 -8.07 20.09 0.03
CA ARG A 212 -8.62 21.17 -0.81
C ARG A 212 -7.54 21.88 -1.64
N ASP A 213 -6.37 22.05 -1.05
CA ASP A 213 -5.23 22.67 -1.71
C ASP A 213 -4.36 21.57 -2.30
N LEU A 214 -4.67 21.22 -3.55
CA LEU A 214 -4.05 20.12 -4.29
C LEU A 214 -3.25 20.69 -5.45
N LYS A 215 -2.16 20.02 -5.81
CA LYS A 215 -1.35 20.33 -6.99
C LYS A 215 -1.02 19.06 -7.77
N VAL A 216 -0.82 19.20 -9.07
CA VAL A 216 -0.35 18.10 -9.90
C VAL A 216 1.18 18.07 -9.85
N VAL A 217 1.76 16.92 -9.53
CA VAL A 217 3.20 16.62 -9.58
C VAL A 217 3.35 15.35 -10.39
N ASP A 218 4.09 15.41 -11.50
CA ASP A 218 4.27 14.28 -12.42
C ASP A 218 2.96 13.56 -12.80
N GLY A 219 1.89 14.33 -13.06
CA GLY A 219 0.58 13.78 -13.42
C GLY A 219 -0.22 13.15 -12.27
N VAL A 220 0.27 13.21 -11.03
CA VAL A 220 -0.42 12.78 -9.80
C VAL A 220 -0.91 13.99 -9.01
N LEU A 221 -2.15 13.94 -8.51
CA LEU A 221 -2.74 15.00 -7.71
C LEU A 221 -2.42 14.80 -6.22
N LEU A 222 -1.49 15.60 -5.70
CA LEU A 222 -1.01 15.54 -4.32
C LEU A 222 -1.42 16.78 -3.51
N PRO A 223 -1.55 16.67 -2.17
CA PRO A 223 -1.84 17.83 -1.35
C PRO A 223 -0.64 18.78 -1.26
N ASN A 224 -0.90 20.06 -1.53
CA ASN A 224 0.02 21.16 -1.23
C ASN A 224 -0.13 21.61 0.23
N SER A 225 -1.33 21.49 0.79
CA SER A 225 -1.58 21.64 2.22
C SER A 225 -2.79 20.85 2.69
N LEU A 226 -2.78 20.50 3.99
CA LEU A 226 -3.88 19.81 4.65
C LEU A 226 -4.35 20.60 5.86
N THR A 227 -5.65 20.55 6.13
CA THR A 227 -6.25 21.23 7.29
C THR A 227 -7.08 20.25 8.10
N TRP A 228 -6.81 20.17 9.39
CA TRP A 228 -7.56 19.35 10.34
C TRP A 228 -8.74 20.14 10.89
N HIS A 229 -9.84 19.43 11.11
CA HIS A 229 -11.08 19.94 11.65
C HIS A 229 -11.55 19.08 12.82
N ARG A 230 -12.28 19.70 13.75
CA ARG A 230 -13.08 18.95 14.73
C ARG A 230 -14.20 18.22 13.99
N TYR A 231 -14.55 17.03 14.48
CA TYR A 231 -15.67 16.27 13.97
C TYR A 231 -16.43 15.64 15.13
N ARG A 232 -17.75 15.75 15.08
CA ARG A 232 -18.67 15.18 16.07
C ARG A 232 -20.02 14.95 15.41
N ASP A 233 -20.60 13.78 15.62
CA ASP A 233 -21.97 13.42 15.22
C ASP A 233 -22.29 13.74 13.73
N GLY A 234 -21.38 13.41 12.81
CA GLY A 234 -21.58 13.67 11.37
C GLY A 234 -21.27 15.10 10.92
N VAL A 235 -20.92 15.99 11.85
CA VAL A 235 -20.72 17.42 11.58
C VAL A 235 -19.25 17.81 11.64
N ILE A 236 -18.78 18.40 10.55
CA ILE A 236 -17.44 18.97 10.46
C ILE A 236 -17.46 20.38 11.06
N GLY A 237 -16.67 20.57 12.11
CA GLY A 237 -16.56 21.82 12.86
C GLY A 237 -15.40 22.71 12.43
N SER A 238 -14.92 23.50 13.39
CA SER A 238 -13.83 24.47 13.17
C SER A 238 -12.49 23.80 12.86
N LYS A 239 -11.64 24.56 12.17
CA LYS A 239 -10.24 24.21 11.90
C LYS A 239 -9.46 24.11 13.21
N THR A 240 -8.57 23.13 13.31
CA THR A 240 -7.72 22.90 14.50
C THR A 240 -6.24 23.02 14.19
N ASN A 241 -5.80 22.51 13.04
CA ASN A 241 -4.41 22.56 12.63
C ASN A 241 -4.31 22.62 11.10
N ALA A 242 -3.16 23.02 10.58
CA ALA A 242 -2.85 22.91 9.17
C ALA A 242 -1.36 22.63 8.97
N VAL A 243 -1.05 21.82 7.96
CA VAL A 243 0.33 21.56 7.52
C VAL A 243 0.46 21.97 6.06
N ARG A 244 1.63 22.45 5.68
CA ARG A 244 1.98 22.78 4.30
C ARG A 244 3.17 21.94 3.88
N PHE A 245 3.10 21.46 2.65
CA PHE A 245 4.17 20.69 2.04
C PHE A 245 4.93 21.57 1.05
N SER A 246 6.23 21.38 0.93
CA SER A 246 7.06 21.95 -0.13
C SER A 246 8.01 20.92 -0.68
N ASP A 247 8.69 21.30 -1.76
CA ASP A 247 9.73 20.49 -2.41
C ASP A 247 9.24 19.06 -2.66
N ILE A 248 7.98 18.96 -3.11
CA ILE A 248 7.34 17.67 -3.39
C ILE A 248 7.88 17.18 -4.73
N GLU A 249 8.48 16.00 -4.70
CA GLU A 249 9.05 15.31 -5.85
C GLU A 249 8.49 13.89 -5.95
N LEU A 250 8.20 13.50 -7.18
CA LEU A 250 7.88 12.13 -7.57
C LEU A 250 8.85 11.75 -8.69
N SER A 251 9.34 10.52 -8.66
CA SER A 251 10.16 9.95 -9.74
C SER A 251 9.85 8.47 -9.90
N ASN A 252 10.04 7.97 -11.11
CA ASN A 252 10.03 6.53 -11.40
C ASN A 252 11.28 5.82 -10.85
N ASP A 253 12.39 6.55 -10.67
CA ASP A 253 13.61 5.99 -10.11
C ASP A 253 13.49 5.88 -8.58
N PRO A 254 13.73 4.69 -7.99
CA PRO A 254 13.78 4.55 -6.54
C PRO A 254 15.03 5.21 -5.96
N LEU A 255 14.96 5.60 -4.69
CA LEU A 255 16.13 6.02 -3.93
C LEU A 255 17.01 4.81 -3.61
N ALA A 256 18.33 5.05 -3.55
CA ALA A 256 19.33 4.06 -3.17
C ALA A 256 19.00 3.43 -1.82
N THR A 257 19.11 2.10 -1.70
CA THR A 257 18.67 1.38 -0.49
C THR A 257 19.52 1.75 0.73
N GLU A 258 20.79 2.06 0.49
CA GLU A 258 21.80 2.48 1.47
C GLU A 258 21.38 3.75 2.22
N LEU A 259 20.51 4.58 1.63
CA LEU A 259 19.96 5.77 2.28
C LEU A 259 19.17 5.44 3.56
N PHE A 260 18.55 4.26 3.60
CA PHE A 260 17.63 3.84 4.65
C PHE A 260 18.28 2.94 5.70
N GLU A 261 19.48 2.44 5.44
CA GLU A 261 20.16 1.49 6.32
C GLU A 261 20.38 2.07 7.72
N MET A 262 20.12 1.24 8.73
CA MET A 262 20.38 1.60 10.11
C MET A 262 21.90 1.80 10.35
N PRO A 263 22.34 2.99 10.80
CA PRO A 263 23.75 3.20 11.11
C PRO A 263 24.19 2.41 12.35
N GLU A 264 25.48 2.10 12.45
CA GLU A 264 26.04 1.43 13.62
C GLU A 264 25.78 2.22 14.92
N GLY A 265 25.42 1.51 16.00
CA GLY A 265 25.16 2.10 17.31
C GLY A 265 23.84 2.87 17.43
N VAL A 266 22.96 2.79 16.43
CA VAL A 266 21.63 3.40 16.45
C VAL A 266 20.61 2.43 17.06
N LYS A 267 19.61 2.99 17.74
CA LYS A 267 18.56 2.20 18.39
C LYS A 267 17.52 1.75 17.38
N ALA A 268 17.36 0.43 17.26
CA ALA A 268 16.22 -0.20 16.59
C ALA A 268 14.98 -0.21 17.50
N TYR A 269 13.81 -0.15 16.87
CA TYR A 269 12.48 -0.18 17.48
C TYR A 269 11.69 -1.32 16.87
#